data_AF-A0A7X5V8N4-F1
#
_entry.id   AF-A0A7X5V8N4-F1
#
_cell.length_a   1.000
_cell.length_b   1.000
_cell.length_c   1.000
_cell.angle_alpha   90.00
_cell.angle_beta   90.00
_cell.angle_gamma   90.00
#
_symmetry.space_group_name_H-M   'P 1'
#
loop_
_entity.id
_entity.type
_entity.pdbx_description
1 polymer ?
#
loop_
_entity_poly.entity_id
_entity_poly.type
_entity_poly.pdbx_seq_one_letter_code
_entity_poly.pdbx_strand_id
1 'polypeptide(L)'
;MKTELESVAWPPAPIKTERLVLREPEARDRTATMELLASPEVGAYIGGPQPQDQLERALPEVPGTPPKPAPPRSTGSRRPVPASP
;
A
#
# COMPACT_ATOMS: atom_id res chain seq x y z
N MET A 1 28.53 -22.57 12.00
CA MET A 1 27.10 -22.63 12.34
C MET A 1 26.43 -21.57 11.49
N LYS A 2 26.01 -21.95 10.28
CA LYS A 2 25.55 -21.00 9.26
C LYS A 2 24.03 -20.92 9.36
N THR A 3 23.54 -19.71 9.59
CA THR A 3 22.18 -19.33 9.98
C THR A 3 21.14 -19.88 9.01
N GLU A 4 20.17 -20.62 9.55
CA GLU A 4 19.04 -21.29 8.87
C GLU A 4 18.06 -20.32 8.17
N LEU A 5 18.32 -19.01 8.24
CA LEU A 5 17.47 -17.95 7.67
C LEU A 5 17.76 -17.65 6.19
N GLU A 6 18.87 -18.17 5.63
CA GLU A 6 19.32 -17.81 4.27
C GLU A 6 18.44 -18.38 3.14
N SER A 7 17.45 -19.23 3.43
CA SER A 7 16.60 -19.88 2.42
C SER A 7 15.11 -19.95 2.79
N VAL A 8 14.56 -18.94 3.47
CA VAL A 8 13.10 -18.84 3.61
C VAL A 8 12.51 -18.27 2.33
N ALA A 9 11.69 -19.07 1.64
CA ALA A 9 10.88 -18.58 0.52
C ALA A 9 9.85 -17.57 1.03
N TRP A 10 10.04 -16.30 0.66
CA TRP A 10 9.14 -15.21 1.03
C TRP A 10 8.14 -14.94 -0.12
N PRO A 11 6.84 -14.76 0.19
CA PRO A 11 6.23 -14.81 1.52
C PRO A 11 6.05 -16.26 2.02
N PRO A 12 6.18 -16.50 3.33
CA PRO A 12 5.88 -17.79 3.93
C PRO A 12 4.41 -18.14 3.71
N ALA A 13 4.10 -19.44 3.75
CA ALA A 13 2.71 -19.89 3.78
C ALA A 13 1.97 -19.23 4.97
N PRO A 14 0.70 -18.80 4.80
CA PRO A 14 -0.07 -18.19 5.88
C PRO A 14 -0.12 -19.06 7.14
N ILE A 15 0.17 -18.48 8.30
CA ILE A 15 0.08 -19.16 9.60
C ILE A 15 -1.39 -19.40 9.94
N LYS A 16 -1.76 -20.65 10.22
CA LYS A 16 -3.13 -21.03 10.60
C LYS A 16 -3.23 -21.12 12.12
N THR A 17 -4.25 -20.52 12.69
CA THR A 17 -4.58 -20.65 14.11
C THR A 17 -6.04 -21.03 14.26
N GLU A 18 -6.41 -21.71 15.35
CA GLU A 18 -7.80 -22.15 15.55
C GLU A 18 -8.78 -21.00 15.79
N ARG A 19 -8.29 -19.85 16.29
CA ARG A 19 -9.13 -18.72 16.71
C ARG A 19 -9.01 -17.48 15.83
N LEU A 20 -7.92 -17.34 15.07
CA LEU A 20 -7.67 -16.19 14.20
C LEU A 20 -7.63 -16.62 12.76
N VAL A 21 -8.38 -15.88 11.94
CA VAL A 21 -8.44 -16.04 10.49
C VAL A 21 -7.62 -14.92 9.86
N LEU A 22 -6.57 -15.29 9.13
CA LEU A 22 -5.91 -14.38 8.20
C LEU A 22 -6.62 -14.49 6.84
N ARG A 23 -7.19 -13.38 6.37
CA ARG A 23 -7.89 -13.28 5.09
C ARG A 23 -7.41 -12.08 4.30
N GLU A 24 -7.68 -12.09 3.00
CA GLU A 24 -7.46 -10.91 2.18
C GLU A 24 -8.33 -9.73 2.69
N PRO A 25 -7.81 -8.48 2.63
CA PRO A 25 -8.59 -7.31 2.96
C PRO A 25 -9.76 -7.13 2.00
N GLU A 26 -10.86 -6.59 2.51
CA GLU A 26 -12.08 -6.32 1.76
C GLU A 26 -12.51 -4.87 1.95
N ALA A 27 -13.45 -4.39 1.13
CA ALA A 27 -13.93 -3.00 1.20
C ALA A 27 -14.48 -2.62 2.59
N ARG A 28 -15.08 -3.59 3.29
CA ARG A 28 -15.58 -3.41 4.66
C ARG A 28 -14.50 -3.09 5.69
N ASP A 29 -13.24 -3.40 5.40
CA ASP A 29 -12.12 -3.20 6.34
C ASP A 29 -11.53 -1.80 6.28
N ARG A 30 -11.97 -0.99 5.31
CA ARG A 30 -11.41 0.34 5.05
C ARG A 30 -11.47 1.24 6.28
N THR A 31 -12.61 1.30 6.95
CA THR A 31 -12.80 2.14 8.14
C THR A 31 -11.86 1.74 9.27
N ALA A 32 -11.80 0.45 9.60
CA ALA A 32 -10.89 -0.06 10.64
C ALA A 32 -9.41 0.20 10.28
N THR A 33 -9.06 0.08 9.00
CA THR A 33 -7.70 0.39 8.53
C THR A 33 -7.38 1.88 8.70
N MET A 34 -8.31 2.78 8.39
CA MET A 34 -8.13 4.22 8.59
C MET A 34 -7.96 4.57 10.08
N GLU A 35 -8.74 3.96 10.96
CA GLU A 35 -8.61 4.15 12.41
C GLU A 35 -7.23 3.72 12.92
N LEU A 36 -6.72 2.57 12.46
CA LEU A 36 -5.38 2.10 12.80
C LEU A 36 -4.29 3.04 12.28
N LEU A 37 -4.40 3.53 11.05
CA LEU A 37 -3.42 4.45 10.46
C LEU A 37 -3.46 5.85 11.09
N ALA A 38 -4.60 6.26 11.64
CA ALA A 38 -4.74 7.50 12.39
C ALA A 38 -4.30 7.38 13.86
N SER A 39 -4.14 6.15 14.38
CA SER A 39 -3.77 5.91 15.77
C SER A 39 -2.34 6.38 16.05
N PRO A 40 -2.12 7.25 17.06
CA PRO A 40 -0.77 7.61 17.51
C PRO A 40 0.03 6.42 18.04
N GLU A 41 -0.64 5.45 18.67
CA GLU A 41 -0.01 4.25 19.21
C GLU A 41 0.56 3.37 18.09
N VAL A 42 -0.23 3.11 17.05
CA VAL A 42 0.24 2.36 15.87
C VAL A 42 1.26 3.20 15.10
N GLY A 43 0.97 4.50 14.93
CA GLY A 43 1.82 5.49 14.27
C GLY A 43 3.23 5.53 14.85
N ALA A 44 3.40 5.31 16.15
CA ALA A 44 4.72 5.23 16.79
C ALA A 44 5.63 4.16 16.17
N TYR A 45 5.06 3.14 15.51
CA TYR A 45 5.79 2.02 14.90
C TYR A 45 5.84 2.05 13.37
N ILE A 46 4.94 2.79 12.71
CA ILE A 46 4.79 2.76 11.23
C ILE A 46 5.14 4.09 10.53
N GLY A 47 5.71 5.06 11.25
CA GLY A 47 6.17 6.34 10.67
C GLY A 47 5.31 7.57 11.01
N GLY A 48 4.47 7.46 12.04
CA GLY A 48 3.60 8.52 12.56
C GLY A 48 2.12 8.32 12.18
N PRO A 49 1.18 8.85 13.00
CA PRO A 49 -0.24 8.83 12.67
C PRO A 49 -0.54 9.71 11.45
N GLN A 50 -1.40 9.25 10.55
CA GLN A 50 -1.84 10.02 9.38
C GLN A 50 -3.18 10.73 9.64
N PRO A 51 -3.37 11.97 9.15
CA PRO A 51 -4.65 12.68 9.26
C PRO A 51 -5.79 11.96 8.52
N GLN A 52 -6.99 11.94 9.11
CA GLN A 52 -8.16 11.27 8.53
C GLN A 52 -8.48 11.75 7.11
N ASP A 53 -8.49 13.06 6.85
CA ASP A 53 -8.76 13.64 5.52
C ASP A 53 -7.77 13.20 4.43
N GLN A 54 -6.54 12.83 4.82
CA GLN A 54 -5.56 12.30 3.90
C GLN A 54 -5.86 10.83 3.59
N LEU A 55 -6.20 10.05 4.63
CA LEU A 55 -6.54 8.64 4.51
C LEU A 55 -7.82 8.44 3.68
N GLU A 56 -8.84 9.28 3.85
CA GLU A 56 -10.08 9.21 3.07
C GLU A 56 -9.86 9.31 1.56
N ARG A 57 -8.85 10.08 1.15
CA ARG A 57 -8.54 10.32 -0.27
C ARG A 57 -7.50 9.34 -0.82
N ALA A 58 -6.53 8.96 0.01
CA ALA A 58 -5.39 8.16 -0.42
C ALA A 58 -5.63 6.65 -0.28
N LEU A 59 -6.38 6.22 0.74
CA LEU A 59 -6.62 4.81 0.98
C LEU A 59 -7.64 4.30 -0.05
N PRO A 60 -7.30 3.28 -0.84
CA PRO A 60 -8.23 2.66 -1.79
C PRO A 60 -9.45 2.07 -1.08
N GLU A 61 -10.48 1.76 -1.84
CA GLU A 61 -11.70 1.15 -1.31
C GLU A 61 -11.41 -0.19 -0.62
N VAL A 62 -10.58 -1.03 -1.25
CA VAL A 62 -10.05 -2.27 -0.64
C VAL A 62 -8.62 -2.02 -0.17
N PRO A 63 -8.35 -2.07 1.15
CA PRO A 63 -7.00 -1.87 1.68
C PRO A 63 -5.97 -2.84 1.09
N GLY A 64 -4.72 -2.38 0.92
CA GLY A 64 -3.63 -3.22 0.39
C GLY A 64 -3.63 -3.40 -1.13
N THR A 65 -4.68 -2.95 -1.83
CA THR A 65 -4.62 -2.83 -3.29
C THR A 65 -3.75 -1.62 -3.68
N PRO A 66 -2.94 -1.71 -4.74
CA PRO A 66 -2.20 -0.55 -5.22
C PRO A 66 -3.18 0.52 -5.71
N PRO A 67 -2.90 1.81 -5.47
CA PRO A 67 -3.75 2.88 -5.98
C PRO A 67 -3.82 2.81 -7.50
N LYS A 68 -4.99 3.14 -8.07
CA LYS A 68 -5.18 3.15 -9.53
C LYS A 68 -4.10 4.04 -10.16
N PRO A 69 -3.36 3.56 -11.19
CA PRO A 69 -2.31 4.35 -11.81
C PRO A 69 -2.89 5.66 -12.35
N ALA A 70 -2.19 6.77 -12.10
CA ALA A 70 -2.53 8.06 -12.67
C ALA A 70 -2.57 7.93 -14.21
N PRO A 71 -3.46 8.66 -14.90
CA PRO A 71 -3.46 8.65 -16.36
C PRO A 71 -2.06 9.03 -16.87
N PRO A 72 -1.61 8.45 -18.00
CA PRO A 72 -0.32 8.80 -18.57
C PRO A 72 -0.26 10.32 -18.71
N ARG A 73 0.80 10.95 -18.19
CA ARG A 73 1.03 12.38 -18.41
C ARG A 73 0.95 12.58 -19.90
N SER A 74 0.01 13.44 -20.35
CA SER A 74 -0.07 13.83 -21.74
C SER A 74 1.34 14.23 -22.16
N THR A 75 1.95 13.38 -22.98
CA THR A 75 3.25 13.65 -23.57
C THR A 75 2.96 14.82 -24.49
N GLY A 76 3.15 16.03 -23.95
CA GLY A 76 2.98 17.26 -24.70
C GLY A 76 3.65 17.06 -26.04
N SER A 77 2.85 17.18 -27.10
CA SER A 77 3.27 16.94 -28.48
C SER A 77 4.66 17.55 -28.64
N ARG A 78 5.69 16.71 -28.83
CA ARG A 78 7.00 17.21 -29.21
C ARG A 78 6.77 17.94 -30.52
N ARG A 79 6.74 19.28 -30.49
CA ARG A 79 6.79 20.06 -31.72
C ARG A 79 8.06 19.61 -32.44
N PRO A 80 7.98 19.20 -33.71
CA PRO A 80 9.18 18.91 -34.47
C PRO A 80 10.03 20.19 -34.50
N VAL A 81 11.29 20.06 -34.12
CA VAL A 81 12.29 21.12 -34.34
C VAL A 81 12.47 21.26 -35.85
N PRO A 82 12.32 22.46 -36.44
CA PRO A 82 12.54 22.62 -37.86
C PRO A 82 14.02 22.35 -38.16
N ALA A 83 14.29 21.54 -39.19
CA ALA A 83 15.64 21.36 -39.69
C ALA A 83 16.13 22.69 -40.27
N SER A 84 17.28 23.17 -39.77
CA SER A 84 17.97 24.32 -40.36
C SER A 84 18.54 23.95 -41.74
N PRO A 85 18.60 24.91 -42.68
CA PRO A 85 19.08 24.69 -44.05
C PRO A 85 20.58 24.39 -44.13
#